data_AF-A0AAV6HT72-F1
#
_entry.id   AF-A0AAV6HT72-F1
#
_cell.length_a   1.000
_cell.length_b   1.000
_cell.length_c   1.000
_cell.angle_alpha   90.00
_cell.angle_beta   90.00
_cell.angle_gamma   90.00
#
_symmetry.space_group_name_H-M   'P 1'
#
loop_
_entity.id
_entity.type
_entity.pdbx_description
1 polymer ?
#
loop_
_entity_poly.entity_id
_entity_poly.type
_entity_poly.pdbx_seq_one_letter_code
_entity_poly.pdbx_strand_id
1 'polypeptide(L)'
;MFPRSPFIMECLTEFYSTYDDNRLRWNGAGLLTRVARYFLRNKNASDKRVELELQPSFIFFPVSRNNIIRYFSAPATESERTQQDELFQKMVDKSFTFHFWNSLTSALVPEPESLVSKLLNRHCIRCSDVL
;
A
#
# COMPACT_ATOMS: atom_id res chain seq x y z
N MET A 1 26.98 -5.89 7.16
CA MET A 1 26.90 -4.66 6.34
C MET A 1 25.68 -3.88 6.83
N PHE A 2 25.87 -2.74 7.50
CA PHE A 2 24.76 -1.89 7.94
C PHE A 2 24.09 -1.22 6.72
N PRO A 3 22.78 -0.93 6.77
CA PRO A 3 22.09 -0.29 5.66
C PRO A 3 22.71 1.08 5.36
N ARG A 4 23.07 1.33 4.10
CA ARG A 4 23.70 2.58 3.62
C ARG A 4 22.74 3.78 3.57
N SER A 5 21.49 3.63 3.99
CA SER A 5 20.49 4.70 3.85
C SER A 5 20.56 5.70 5.01
N PRO A 6 20.82 7.01 4.74
CA PRO A 6 20.82 8.03 5.78
C PRO A 6 19.48 8.12 6.51
N PHE A 7 18.36 7.89 5.82
CA PHE A 7 17.04 7.88 6.44
C PHE A 7 16.91 6.76 7.47
N ILE A 8 17.32 5.54 7.11
CA ILE A 8 17.27 4.39 8.03
C ILE A 8 18.21 4.60 9.21
N MET A 9 19.41 5.14 8.97
CA MET A 9 20.35 5.43 10.04
C MET A 9 19.78 6.45 11.03
N GLU A 10 19.12 7.51 10.55
CA GLU A 10 18.48 8.48 11.44
C GLU A 10 17.32 7.86 12.20
N CYS A 11 16.55 6.97 11.57
CA CYS A 11 15.50 6.22 12.27
C CYS A 11 16.07 5.37 13.40
N LEU A 12 17.19 4.67 13.17
CA LEU A 12 17.84 3.86 14.19
C LEU A 12 18.40 4.71 15.33
N THR A 13 18.97 5.88 15.02
CA THR A 13 19.47 6.84 16.01
C THR A 13 18.33 7.37 16.89
N GLU A 14 17.21 7.80 16.29
CA GLU A 14 16.05 8.27 17.06
C GLU A 14 15.44 7.13 17.89
N PHE A 15 15.36 5.92 17.34
CA PHE A 15 14.82 4.77 18.04
C PHE A 15 15.64 4.46 19.28
N TYR A 16 16.97 4.35 19.13
CA TYR A 16 17.87 4.05 20.24
C TYR A 16 17.84 5.11 21.35
N SER A 17 17.71 6.38 20.98
CA SER A 17 17.74 7.51 21.93
C SER A 17 16.42 7.79 22.63
N THR A 18 15.29 7.40 22.05
CA THR A 18 13.94 7.76 22.55
C THR A 18 13.04 6.56 22.82
N TYR A 19 13.58 5.34 22.81
CA TYR A 19 12.82 4.12 23.03
C TYR A 19 12.08 4.14 24.37
N ASP A 20 10.77 3.90 24.29
CA ASP A 20 9.88 3.70 25.45
C ASP A 20 8.99 2.48 25.16
N ASP A 21 9.15 1.41 25.92
CA ASP A 21 8.46 0.13 25.72
C ASP A 21 6.93 0.24 25.78
N ASN A 22 6.41 1.28 26.42
CA ASN A 22 4.97 1.55 26.48
C ASN A 22 4.44 2.32 25.26
N ARG A 23 5.29 2.74 24.34
CA ARG A 23 4.92 3.62 23.21
C ARG A 23 5.19 3.00 21.84
N LEU A 24 4.57 1.85 21.55
CA LEU A 24 4.72 1.14 20.27
C LEU A 24 4.56 2.04 19.03
N ARG A 25 3.52 2.89 18.99
CA ARG A 25 3.30 3.80 17.87
C ARG A 25 4.39 4.87 17.76
N TRP A 26 4.87 5.38 18.89
CA TRP A 26 5.93 6.39 18.93
C TRP A 26 7.24 5.82 18.40
N ASN A 27 7.57 4.57 18.76
CA ASN A 27 8.79 3.87 18.35
C ASN A 27 8.72 3.35 16.92
N GLY A 28 7.52 3.09 16.40
CA GLY A 28 7.29 2.58 15.04
C GLY A 28 6.91 3.68 14.04
N ALA A 29 5.67 3.63 13.54
CA ALA A 29 5.20 4.52 12.47
C ALA A 29 5.31 6.02 12.79
N GLY A 30 5.17 6.39 14.06
CA GLY A 30 5.36 7.76 14.52
C GLY A 30 6.78 8.26 14.29
N LEU A 31 7.79 7.44 14.62
CA LEU A 31 9.20 7.71 14.39
C LEU A 31 9.50 7.88 12.90
N LEU A 32 9.07 6.93 12.07
CA LEU A 32 9.24 7.03 10.61
C LEU A 32 8.67 8.35 10.06
N THR A 33 7.50 8.76 10.57
CA THR A 33 6.86 10.02 10.17
C THR A 33 7.66 11.25 10.61
N ARG A 34 8.21 11.25 11.84
CA ARG A 34 9.00 12.37 12.37
C ARG A 34 10.32 12.53 11.60
N VAL A 35 11.06 11.43 11.42
CA VAL A 35 12.32 11.42 10.66
C VAL A 35 12.06 11.82 9.20
N ALA A 36 11.00 11.30 8.57
CA ALA A 36 10.65 11.67 7.20
C ALA A 36 10.40 13.18 7.06
N ARG A 37 9.66 13.78 8.01
CA ARG A 37 9.41 15.23 8.02
C ARG A 37 10.70 16.02 8.21
N TYR A 38 11.63 15.56 9.04
CA TYR A 38 12.95 16.18 9.21
C TYR A 38 13.73 16.19 7.89
N PHE A 39 13.80 15.05 7.20
CA PHE A 39 14.47 14.94 5.89
C PHE A 39 13.83 15.84 4.82
N LEU A 40 12.50 15.92 4.78
CA LEU A 40 11.79 16.72 3.79
C LEU A 40 11.88 18.23 4.05
N ARG A 41 11.95 18.65 5.32
CA ARG A 41 12.10 20.08 5.69
C ARG A 41 13.52 20.59 5.48
N ASN A 42 14.53 19.77 5.70
CA ASN A 42 15.95 20.14 5.60
C ASN A 42 16.54 19.91 4.21
N LYS A 43 15.69 19.84 3.19
CA LYS A 43 16.07 19.65 1.78
C LYS A 43 16.73 20.93 1.24
N ASN A 44 17.97 21.19 1.63
CA ASN A 44 18.79 22.20 0.96
C ASN A 44 19.02 21.75 -0.48
N ALA A 45 18.84 22.66 -1.45
CA ALA A 45 18.91 22.35 -2.89
C ALA A 45 20.25 21.75 -3.36
N SER A 46 21.30 21.85 -2.53
CA SER A 46 22.64 21.30 -2.78
C SER A 46 22.89 19.93 -2.14
N ASP A 47 22.01 19.45 -1.25
CA ASP A 47 22.26 18.22 -0.51
C ASP A 47 21.71 16.99 -1.25
N LYS A 48 22.59 16.35 -2.02
CA LYS A 48 22.33 15.11 -2.78
C LYS A 48 22.03 13.88 -1.88
N ARG A 49 21.85 14.06 -0.57
CA ARG A 49 21.67 13.00 0.44
C ARG A 49 20.21 12.60 0.69
N VAL A 50 19.24 13.23 0.04
CA VAL A 50 17.83 12.88 0.26
C VAL A 50 17.46 11.64 -0.55
N GLU A 51 17.67 10.47 0.05
CA GLU A 51 17.27 9.15 -0.48
C GLU A 51 15.81 8.79 -0.17
N LEU A 52 14.99 9.74 0.32
CA LEU A 52 13.59 9.48 0.68
C LEU A 52 12.64 10.05 -0.38
N GLU A 53 11.99 9.16 -1.13
CA GLU A 53 10.89 9.49 -2.02
C GLU A 53 9.56 9.02 -1.42
N LEU A 54 8.65 9.97 -1.16
CA LEU A 54 7.31 9.64 -0.69
C LEU A 54 6.42 9.30 -1.88
N GLN A 55 5.90 8.07 -1.88
CA GLN A 55 4.95 7.60 -2.88
C GLN A 55 3.49 7.87 -2.43
N PRO A 56 2.56 8.18 -3.36
CA PRO A 56 1.14 8.31 -3.05
C PRO A 56 0.55 7.05 -2.41
N SER A 57 -0.37 7.23 -1.46
CA SER A 57 -1.01 6.11 -0.74
C SER A 57 -1.72 5.13 -1.69
N PHE A 58 -2.28 5.63 -2.79
CA PHE A 58 -2.98 4.81 -3.79
C PHE A 58 -2.11 3.69 -4.37
N ILE A 59 -0.79 3.89 -4.44
CA ILE A 59 0.16 2.89 -4.96
C ILE A 59 0.19 1.62 -4.10
N PHE A 60 -0.10 1.75 -2.80
CA PHE A 60 -0.10 0.65 -1.85
C PHE A 60 -1.50 0.27 -1.34
N PHE A 61 -2.41 1.25 -1.30
CA PHE A 61 -3.77 1.13 -0.78
C PHE A 61 -4.77 1.70 -1.79
N PRO A 62 -4.92 1.07 -2.96
CA PRO A 62 -5.81 1.56 -4.01
C PRO A 62 -7.29 1.54 -3.62
N VAL A 63 -7.66 0.69 -2.66
CA VAL A 63 -9.02 0.57 -2.11
C VAL A 63 -8.96 0.66 -0.59
N SER A 64 -9.85 1.46 -0.01
CA SER A 64 -9.95 1.60 1.44
C SER A 64 -10.63 0.41 2.09
N ARG A 65 -10.29 0.13 3.35
CA ARG A 65 -10.94 -0.91 4.17
C ARG A 65 -12.46 -0.76 4.22
N ASN A 66 -12.98 0.46 4.25
CA ASN A 66 -14.43 0.70 4.35
C ASN A 66 -15.17 0.39 3.04
N ASN A 67 -14.47 0.46 1.90
CA ASN A 67 -15.08 0.27 0.60
C ASN A 67 -14.78 -1.12 0.00
N ILE A 68 -13.88 -1.91 0.58
CA ILE A 68 -13.41 -3.15 -0.05
C ILE A 68 -14.52 -4.17 -0.31
N ILE A 69 -15.48 -4.29 0.60
CA ILE A 69 -16.55 -5.29 0.52
C ILE A 69 -17.40 -5.10 -0.75
N ARG A 70 -17.70 -3.85 -1.14
CA ARG A 70 -18.57 -3.57 -2.30
C ARG A 70 -18.00 -4.06 -3.64
N TYR A 71 -16.68 -4.28 -3.69
CA TYR A 71 -15.98 -4.69 -4.89
C TYR A 71 -15.92 -6.22 -5.06
N PHE A 72 -16.46 -6.98 -4.09
CA PHE A 72 -16.65 -8.43 -4.20
C PHE A 72 -17.91 -8.78 -4.98
N SER A 73 -18.90 -7.88 -5.06
CA SER A 73 -20.09 -8.09 -5.89
C SER A 73 -19.88 -7.57 -7.31
N ALA A 74 -20.56 -8.19 -8.26
CA ALA A 74 -20.61 -7.72 -9.63
C ALA A 74 -21.30 -6.34 -9.69
N PRO A 75 -20.90 -5.46 -10.62
CA PRO A 75 -21.61 -4.19 -10.83
C PRO A 75 -23.07 -4.43 -11.19
N ALA A 76 -24.01 -3.76 -10.49
CA ALA A 76 -25.44 -3.89 -10.73
C ALA A 76 -25.95 -3.01 -11.87
N THR A 77 -25.21 -1.94 -12.18
CA THR A 77 -25.55 -0.99 -13.26
C THR A 77 -24.38 -0.79 -14.22
N GLU A 78 -24.68 -0.29 -15.42
CA GLU A 78 -23.64 0.08 -16.39
C GLU A 78 -22.72 1.18 -15.86
N SER A 79 -23.26 2.14 -15.11
CA SER A 79 -22.46 3.19 -14.48
C SER A 79 -21.48 2.62 -13.44
N GLU A 80 -21.93 1.70 -12.59
CA GLU A 80 -21.06 1.00 -11.64
C GLU A 80 -20.01 0.16 -12.37
N ARG A 81 -20.37 -0.50 -13.48
CA ARG A 81 -19.44 -1.29 -14.29
C ARG A 81 -18.32 -0.40 -14.81
N THR A 82 -18.66 0.73 -15.44
CA THR A 82 -17.69 1.70 -15.94
C THR A 82 -16.78 2.22 -14.82
N GLN A 83 -17.34 2.57 -13.66
CA GLN A 83 -16.53 3.03 -12.52
C GLN A 83 -15.56 1.95 -12.00
N GLN A 84 -16.02 0.70 -11.91
CA GLN A 84 -15.16 -0.41 -11.49
C GLN A 84 -14.08 -0.73 -12.53
N ASP A 85 -14.38 -0.63 -13.83
CA ASP A 85 -13.42 -0.88 -14.90
C ASP A 85 -12.35 0.23 -14.98
N GLU A 86 -12.73 1.50 -14.81
CA GLU A 86 -11.78 2.61 -14.68
C GLU A 86 -10.86 2.44 -13.47
N LEU A 87 -11.43 2.03 -12.33
CA LEU A 87 -10.67 1.76 -11.13
C LEU A 87 -9.72 0.57 -11.34
N PHE A 88 -10.18 -0.50 -11.97
CA PHE A 88 -9.35 -1.65 -12.33
C PHE A 88 -8.14 -1.24 -13.15
N GLN A 89 -8.32 -0.50 -14.25
CA GLN A 89 -7.21 -0.05 -15.09
C GLN A 89 -6.25 0.85 -14.31
N LYS A 90 -6.78 1.78 -13.51
CA LYS A 90 -5.93 2.65 -12.69
C LYS A 90 -5.08 1.86 -11.69
N MET A 91 -5.64 0.82 -11.08
CA MET A 91 -4.93 -0.04 -10.14
C MET A 91 -3.83 -0.83 -10.83
N VAL A 92 -4.14 -1.35 -12.00
CA VAL A 92 -3.21 -2.08 -12.85
C VAL A 92 -2.01 -1.23 -13.27
N ASP A 93 -2.27 0.02 -13.66
CA ASP A 93 -1.23 0.90 -14.20
C ASP A 93 -0.39 1.56 -13.11
N LYS A 94 -0.97 1.80 -11.93
CA LYS A 94 -0.39 2.71 -10.92
C LYS A 94 -0.21 2.10 -9.53
N SER A 95 -0.70 0.89 -9.26
CA SER A 95 -0.56 0.23 -7.96
C SER A 95 0.50 -0.87 -8.02
N PHE A 96 1.34 -0.98 -6.98
CA PHE A 96 2.31 -2.07 -6.87
C PHE A 96 1.74 -3.30 -6.18
N THR A 97 0.82 -3.09 -5.24
CA THR A 97 0.26 -4.18 -4.42
C THR A 97 -1.24 -4.04 -4.28
N PHE A 98 -1.89 -5.18 -4.05
CA PHE A 98 -3.27 -5.23 -3.62
C PHE A 98 -3.42 -6.26 -2.50
N HIS A 99 -3.85 -5.81 -1.32
CA HIS A 99 -3.99 -6.69 -0.15
C HIS A 99 -5.45 -7.12 0.04
N PHE A 100 -5.78 -8.34 -0.42
CA PHE A 100 -7.12 -8.92 -0.30
C PHE A 100 -7.39 -9.61 1.03
N TRP A 101 -6.38 -10.09 1.76
CA TRP A 101 -6.61 -11.05 2.83
C TRP A 101 -6.43 -10.44 4.21
N ASN A 102 -7.54 -10.00 4.81
CA ASN A 102 -7.60 -9.70 6.24
C ASN A 102 -8.92 -10.23 6.82
N SER A 103 -9.11 -10.10 8.14
CA SER A 103 -10.32 -10.63 8.82
C SER A 103 -11.64 -10.12 8.24
N LEU A 104 -11.65 -8.96 7.56
CA LEU A 104 -12.85 -8.37 6.96
C LEU A 104 -13.33 -9.11 5.71
N THR A 105 -12.40 -9.60 4.90
CA THR A 105 -12.66 -10.14 3.55
C THR A 105 -12.47 -11.65 3.49
N SER A 106 -11.95 -12.27 4.55
CA SER A 106 -11.60 -13.70 4.61
C SER A 106 -12.75 -14.66 4.30
N ALA A 107 -14.01 -14.27 4.57
CA ALA A 107 -15.19 -15.09 4.30
C ALA A 107 -15.90 -14.75 2.98
N LEU A 108 -15.42 -13.75 2.23
CA LEU A 108 -16.08 -13.28 1.01
C LEU A 108 -15.55 -14.04 -0.21
N VAL A 109 -16.48 -14.57 -1.01
CA VAL A 109 -16.18 -15.15 -2.32
C VAL A 109 -16.48 -14.08 -3.38
N PRO A 110 -15.51 -13.66 -4.20
CA PRO A 110 -15.76 -12.68 -5.25
C PRO A 110 -16.74 -13.24 -6.29
N GLU A 111 -17.79 -12.48 -6.58
CA GLU A 111 -18.70 -12.79 -7.67
C GLU A 111 -17.95 -12.70 -9.02
N PRO A 112 -18.35 -13.50 -10.03
CA PRO A 112 -17.87 -13.30 -11.39
C PRO A 112 -18.04 -11.85 -11.83
N GLU A 113 -17.10 -11.34 -12.62
CA GLU A 113 -17.07 -9.94 -13.11
C GLU A 113 -16.89 -8.84 -12.06
N SER A 114 -16.85 -9.15 -10.76
CA SER A 114 -16.51 -8.19 -9.71
C SER A 114 -15.07 -7.66 -9.90
N LEU A 115 -14.81 -6.44 -9.43
CA LEU A 115 -13.45 -5.86 -9.46
C LEU A 115 -12.43 -6.78 -8.77
N VAL A 116 -12.79 -7.38 -7.62
CA VAL A 116 -11.92 -8.33 -6.92
C VAL A 116 -11.63 -9.55 -7.79
N SER A 117 -12.66 -10.14 -8.40
CA SER A 117 -12.49 -11.31 -9.27
C SER A 117 -11.57 -10.99 -10.46
N LYS A 118 -11.74 -9.83 -11.10
CA LYS A 118 -10.87 -9.37 -12.19
C LYS A 118 -9.40 -9.21 -11.74
N LEU A 119 -9.16 -8.68 -10.55
CA LEU A 119 -7.81 -8.51 -10.00
C LEU A 119 -7.15 -9.85 -9.66
N LEU A 120 -7.87 -10.76 -9.00
CA LEU A 120 -7.35 -12.08 -8.64
C LEU A 120 -7.04 -12.94 -9.86
N ASN A 121 -7.86 -12.84 -10.91
CA ASN A 121 -7.68 -13.60 -12.14
C ASN A 121 -6.70 -12.95 -13.13
N ARG A 122 -6.19 -11.75 -12.84
CA ARG A 122 -5.25 -11.04 -13.72
C ARG A 122 -3.91 -11.77 -13.88
N HIS A 123 -3.40 -12.31 -12.79
CA HIS A 123 -2.15 -13.06 -12.77
C HIS A 123 -2.43 -14.44 -12.23
N CYS A 124 -2.43 -15.41 -13.13
CA CYS A 124 -2.66 -16.79 -12.80
C CYS A 124 -1.44 -17.34 -12.01
N ILE A 125 -1.65 -17.64 -10.73
CA ILE A 125 -0.61 -18.13 -9.81
C ILE A 125 -0.23 -19.59 -10.12
N ARG A 126 -1.12 -20.33 -10.80
CA ARG A 126 -0.91 -21.69 -11.31
C ARG A 126 -1.54 -21.83 -12.70
N CYS A 127 -0.73 -21.65 -13.74
CA CYS A 127 -1.19 -21.81 -15.12
C CYS A 127 -0.91 -23.21 -15.67
N SER A 128 -0.60 -24.16 -14.79
CA SER A 128 -0.10 -25.49 -15.16
C SER A 128 -1.19 -26.54 -15.39
N ASP A 129 -2.46 -26.27 -15.07
CA ASP A 129 -3.51 -27.31 -15.09
C ASP A 129 -4.63 -26.98 -16.08
N VAL A 130 -4.28 -26.54 -17.29
CA VAL A 130 -5.17 -26.62 -18.45
C VAL A 130 -4.46 -27.43 -19.54
N LEU A 131 -4.55 -28.76 -19.41
CA LEU A 131 -4.40 -29.74 -20.48
C LEU A 131 -5.69 -30.54 -20.56
#